data_AF-W6Q2L5-F1
#
_entry.id   AF-W6Q2L5-F1
#
_cell.length_a   1.000
_cell.length_b   1.000
_cell.length_c   1.000
_cell.angle_alpha   90.00
_cell.angle_beta   90.00
_cell.angle_gamma   90.00
#
_symmetry.space_group_name_H-M   'P 1'
#
loop_
_entity.id
_entity.type
_entity.pdbx_description
1 polymer ?
#
loop_
_entity_poly.entity_id
_entity_poly.type
_entity_poly.pdbx_seq_one_letter_code
_entity_poly.pdbx_strand_id
1 'polypeptide(L)'
;MSLQNTIPAESYSGTLDGISFFWSPNAIFNLPGSAATYQAELNVLKSATEQVAVACARRIGKTSVRILGYDSTTVTGSGETKPDPCHCSLFLNPGGTKAHIYVTSPRRVRIENMRVLGESIIPKGSRIRDPNLSFGDLPPM
;
A
#
# COMPACT_ATOMS: atom_id res chain seq x y z
N MET A 1 -17.83 13.45 0.56
CA MET A 1 -17.64 12.39 -0.45
C MET A 1 -18.10 11.07 0.16
N SER A 2 -19.06 10.39 -0.47
CA SER A 2 -19.46 9.04 -0.05
C SER A 2 -18.49 8.06 -0.72
N LEU A 3 -17.74 7.30 0.07
CA LEU A 3 -16.91 6.20 -0.42
C LEU A 3 -17.86 5.03 -0.75
N GLN A 4 -18.59 5.12 -1.86
CA GLN A 4 -19.30 3.96 -2.41
C GLN A 4 -18.23 2.93 -2.78
N ASN A 5 -18.32 1.71 -2.23
CA ASN A 5 -17.29 0.65 -2.22
C ASN A 5 -16.33 0.70 -1.01
N THR A 6 -16.86 0.88 0.20
CA THR A 6 -16.10 0.60 1.44
C THR A 6 -16.47 -0.75 2.02
N ILE A 7 -15.46 -1.50 2.42
CA ILE A 7 -15.63 -2.68 3.26
C ILE A 7 -15.95 -2.24 4.69
N PRO A 8 -16.71 -3.05 5.45
CA PRO A 8 -16.99 -2.77 6.85
C PRO A 8 -15.70 -2.41 7.60
N ALA A 9 -15.78 -1.39 8.47
CA ALA A 9 -14.63 -0.92 9.23
C ALA A 9 -13.91 -2.06 9.98
N GLU A 10 -14.70 -3.02 10.49
CA GLU A 10 -14.23 -4.18 11.26
C GLU A 10 -13.65 -5.31 10.39
N SER A 11 -13.80 -5.26 9.07
CA SER A 11 -13.31 -6.31 8.18
C SER A 11 -11.97 -5.94 7.56
N TYR A 12 -11.03 -6.88 7.65
CA TYR A 12 -9.67 -6.78 7.11
C TYR A 12 -9.45 -7.65 5.88
N SER A 13 -10.53 -8.17 5.31
CA SER A 13 -10.52 -8.87 4.04
C SER A 13 -11.84 -8.68 3.31
N GLY A 14 -11.83 -8.94 2.02
CA GLY A 14 -13.04 -8.87 1.21
C GLY A 14 -12.70 -8.77 -0.27
N THR A 15 -13.69 -8.32 -1.02
CA THR A 15 -13.54 -8.02 -2.45
C THR A 15 -14.01 -6.60 -2.69
N LEU A 16 -13.18 -5.84 -3.38
CA LEU A 16 -13.54 -4.54 -3.92
C LEU A 16 -13.29 -4.60 -5.40
N ASP A 17 -14.28 -4.18 -6.20
CA ASP A 17 -13.99 -3.88 -7.60
C ASP A 17 -13.51 -5.11 -8.41
N GLY A 18 -13.93 -6.31 -7.96
CA GLY A 18 -13.51 -7.62 -8.49
C GLY A 18 -12.14 -8.11 -7.99
N ILE A 19 -11.45 -7.31 -7.19
CA ILE A 19 -10.14 -7.62 -6.61
C ILE A 19 -10.32 -8.11 -5.17
N SER A 20 -9.87 -9.33 -4.91
CA SER A 20 -9.83 -9.85 -3.55
C SER A 20 -8.67 -9.24 -2.79
N PHE A 21 -8.86 -8.87 -1.54
CA PHE A 21 -7.75 -8.44 -0.71
C PHE A 21 -7.88 -8.90 0.73
N PHE A 22 -6.75 -8.81 1.43
CA PHE A 22 -6.68 -8.99 2.86
C PHE A 22 -5.48 -8.23 3.43
N TRP A 23 -5.61 -7.80 4.67
CA TRP A 23 -4.52 -7.23 5.44
C TRP A 23 -3.72 -8.36 6.10
N SER A 24 -2.39 -8.23 6.08
CA SER A 24 -1.56 -9.12 6.88
C SER A 24 -1.76 -8.84 8.38
N PRO A 25 -1.59 -9.85 9.26
CA PRO A 25 -1.72 -9.64 10.71
C PRO A 25 -0.87 -8.47 11.24
N ASN A 26 0.35 -8.33 10.70
CA ASN A 26 1.25 -7.25 11.10
C ASN A 26 0.76 -5.87 10.62
N ALA A 27 0.13 -5.80 9.45
CA ALA A 27 -0.48 -4.57 8.95
C ALA A 27 -1.67 -4.16 9.82
N ILE A 28 -2.51 -5.11 10.23
CA ILE A 28 -3.64 -4.89 11.14
C ILE A 28 -3.13 -4.34 12.48
N PHE A 29 -2.14 -5.02 13.07
CA PHE A 29 -1.57 -4.64 14.36
C PHE A 29 -0.98 -3.21 14.35
N ASN A 30 -0.31 -2.83 13.27
CA ASN A 30 0.37 -1.53 13.16
C ASN A 30 -0.53 -0.39 12.63
N LEU A 31 -1.74 -0.70 12.15
CA LEU A 31 -2.63 0.28 11.54
C LEU A 31 -2.99 1.44 12.50
N PRO A 32 -3.34 1.22 13.79
CA PRO A 32 -3.61 2.32 14.72
C PRO A 32 -2.40 3.25 14.91
N GLY A 33 -1.19 2.68 15.05
CA GLY A 33 0.04 3.47 15.18
C GLY A 33 0.37 4.26 13.91
N SER A 34 0.09 3.68 12.74
CA SER A 34 0.21 4.37 11.46
C SER A 34 -0.79 5.52 11.36
N ALA A 35 -2.05 5.29 11.71
CA ALA A 35 -3.10 6.31 11.74
C ALA A 35 -2.73 7.50 12.64
N ALA A 36 -2.22 7.23 13.84
CA ALA A 36 -1.72 8.27 14.74
C ALA A 36 -0.52 9.04 14.14
N THR A 37 0.42 8.32 13.53
CA THR A 37 1.61 8.91 12.87
C THR A 37 1.22 9.85 11.73
N TYR A 38 0.10 9.56 11.05
CA TYR A 38 -0.42 10.34 9.94
C TYR A 38 -1.53 11.31 10.32
N GLN A 39 -1.88 11.40 11.61
CA GLN A 39 -3.00 12.23 12.09
C GLN A 39 -4.29 11.98 11.30
N ALA A 40 -4.56 10.71 11.00
CA ALA A 40 -5.72 10.28 10.25
C ALA A 40 -6.61 9.41 11.13
N GLU A 41 -7.92 9.50 10.93
CA GLU A 41 -8.86 8.53 11.48
C GLU A 41 -8.52 7.13 10.94
N LEU A 42 -8.54 6.12 11.82
CA LEU A 42 -8.14 4.74 11.48
C LEU A 42 -8.89 4.22 10.25
N ASN A 43 -10.21 4.43 10.23
CA ASN A 43 -11.07 3.97 9.13
C ASN A 43 -10.78 4.70 7.82
N VAL A 44 -10.36 5.97 7.89
CA VAL A 44 -10.05 6.76 6.70
C VAL A 44 -8.71 6.31 6.11
N LEU A 45 -7.68 6.11 6.94
CA LEU A 45 -6.40 5.56 6.48
C LEU A 45 -6.59 4.18 5.87
N LYS A 46 -7.32 3.29 6.57
CA LYS A 46 -7.65 1.95 6.08
C LYS A 46 -8.31 2.00 4.70
N SER A 47 -9.39 2.76 4.58
CA SER A 47 -10.15 2.85 3.31
C SER A 47 -9.28 3.40 2.18
N ALA A 48 -8.47 4.43 2.46
CA ALA A 48 -7.55 4.98 1.47
C ALA A 48 -6.50 3.94 1.04
N THR A 49 -5.98 3.15 1.98
CA THR A 49 -5.04 2.04 1.71
C THR A 49 -5.66 1.02 0.75
N GLU A 50 -6.88 0.60 1.05
CA GLU A 50 -7.58 -0.44 0.29
C GLU A 50 -7.85 0.03 -1.13
N GLN A 51 -8.27 1.29 -1.29
CA GLN A 51 -8.51 1.88 -2.61
C GLN A 51 -7.23 1.96 -3.45
N VAL A 52 -6.12 2.45 -2.90
CA VAL A 52 -4.85 2.50 -3.66
C VAL A 52 -4.32 1.11 -3.97
N ALA A 53 -4.47 0.15 -3.06
CA ALA A 53 -4.06 -1.24 -3.27
C ALA A 53 -4.84 -1.91 -4.39
N VAL A 54 -6.17 -1.73 -4.41
CA VAL A 54 -7.06 -2.25 -5.44
C VAL A 54 -6.81 -1.57 -6.78
N ALA A 55 -6.60 -0.25 -6.79
CA ALA A 55 -6.27 0.49 -8.00
C ALA A 55 -4.95 0.01 -8.63
N CYS A 56 -3.91 -0.17 -7.81
CA CYS A 56 -2.63 -0.76 -8.24
C CYS A 56 -2.83 -2.16 -8.82
N ALA A 57 -3.52 -3.05 -8.09
CA ALA A 57 -3.79 -4.41 -8.55
C ALA A 57 -4.50 -4.44 -9.90
N ARG A 58 -5.58 -3.67 -10.05
CA ARG A 58 -6.31 -3.54 -11.31
C ARG A 58 -5.40 -3.05 -12.44
N ARG A 59 -4.62 -1.98 -12.20
CA ARG A 59 -3.73 -1.37 -13.20
C ARG A 59 -2.74 -2.37 -13.78
N ILE A 60 -2.16 -3.23 -12.94
CA ILE A 60 -1.17 -4.23 -13.36
C ILE A 60 -1.78 -5.64 -13.59
N GLY A 61 -3.10 -5.74 -13.74
CA GLY A 61 -3.79 -6.97 -14.11
C GLY A 61 -3.71 -8.08 -13.05
N LYS A 62 -3.69 -7.72 -11.76
CA LYS A 62 -3.67 -8.64 -10.63
C LYS A 62 -5.08 -8.78 -10.06
N THR A 63 -5.40 -9.98 -9.58
CA THR A 63 -6.74 -10.33 -9.09
C THR A 63 -6.81 -10.37 -7.58
N SER A 64 -5.68 -10.41 -6.87
CA SER A 64 -5.66 -10.22 -5.43
C SER A 64 -4.47 -9.45 -4.90
N VAL A 65 -4.68 -8.81 -3.75
CA VAL A 65 -3.67 -8.02 -3.05
C VAL A 65 -3.66 -8.32 -1.55
N ARG A 66 -2.46 -8.50 -1.02
CA ARG A 66 -2.19 -8.58 0.42
C ARG A 66 -1.53 -7.28 0.86
N ILE A 67 -2.15 -6.57 1.79
CA ILE A 67 -1.63 -5.32 2.34
C ILE A 67 -0.64 -5.66 3.47
N LEU A 68 0.59 -5.17 3.36
CA LEU A 68 1.69 -5.47 4.29
C LEU A 68 1.92 -4.38 5.34
N GLY A 69 1.51 -3.14 5.06
CA GLY A 69 1.59 -2.02 6.01
C GLY A 69 2.23 -0.77 5.41
N TYR A 70 2.69 0.12 6.30
CA TYR A 70 3.19 1.47 6.01
C TYR A 70 4.63 1.71 6.51
N ASP A 71 5.35 2.60 5.83
CA ASP A 71 6.48 3.42 6.33
C ASP A 71 7.74 2.76 6.92
N SER A 72 7.96 1.46 6.75
CA SER A 72 9.32 0.93 6.91
C SER A 72 9.63 -0.14 5.89
N THR A 73 10.64 0.16 5.07
CA THR A 73 11.40 -0.87 4.37
C THR A 73 12.49 -1.35 5.33
N THR A 74 12.25 -2.48 5.97
CA THR A 74 13.31 -3.24 6.63
C THR A 74 14.13 -3.93 5.55
N VAL A 75 15.42 -3.64 5.47
CA VAL A 75 16.33 -4.34 4.57
C VAL A 75 16.40 -5.80 5.05
N THR A 76 15.82 -6.72 4.28
CA THR A 76 15.63 -8.13 4.67
C THR A 76 16.94 -8.87 4.97
N GLY A 77 18.09 -8.36 4.51
CA GLY A 77 19.41 -8.92 4.79
C GLY A 77 20.12 -8.35 6.02
N SER A 78 19.81 -7.12 6.46
CA SER A 78 20.51 -6.45 7.57
C SER A 78 19.62 -6.14 8.77
N GLY A 79 18.30 -6.25 8.63
CA GLY A 79 17.34 -5.82 9.65
C GLY A 79 17.29 -4.29 9.82
N GLU A 80 18.07 -3.54 9.05
CA GLU A 80 18.14 -2.09 9.13
C GLU A 80 16.84 -1.46 8.64
N THR A 81 16.27 -0.57 9.45
CA THR A 81 15.13 0.26 9.07
C THR A 81 15.67 1.60 8.55
N LYS A 82 15.45 1.87 7.27
CA LYS A 82 15.81 3.17 6.66
C LYS A 82 14.58 4.06 6.53
N PRO A 83 14.73 5.39 6.67
CA PRO A 83 13.69 6.34 6.29
C PRO A 83 13.40 6.16 4.79
N ASP A 84 12.20 5.69 4.47
CA ASP A 84 11.69 5.54 3.11
C ASP A 84 10.59 6.60 2.92
N PRO A 85 10.42 7.21 1.73
CA PRO A 85 9.26 8.05 1.49
C PRO A 85 7.96 7.31 1.81
N CYS A 86 6.95 8.10 2.17
CA CYS A 86 5.71 7.55 2.70
C CYS A 86 5.07 6.60 1.69
N HIS A 87 4.88 5.34 2.08
CA HIS A 87 4.38 4.34 1.15
C HIS A 87 3.60 3.21 1.81
N CYS A 88 2.75 2.56 1.02
CA CYS A 88 2.11 1.31 1.37
C CYS A 88 2.81 0.14 0.64
N SER A 89 3.16 -0.90 1.40
CA SER A 89 3.73 -2.13 0.86
C SER A 89 2.66 -3.18 0.58
N LEU A 90 2.71 -3.81 -0.58
CA LEU A 90 1.73 -4.78 -1.07
C LEU A 90 2.40 -6.05 -1.60
N PHE A 91 1.66 -7.15 -1.55
CA PHE A 91 1.97 -8.37 -2.30
C PHE A 91 0.79 -8.76 -3.18
N LEU A 92 1.03 -8.88 -4.49
CA LEU A 92 0.00 -8.95 -5.52
C LEU A 92 0.06 -10.29 -6.26
N ASN A 93 -1.10 -10.88 -6.54
CA ASN A 93 -1.25 -12.16 -7.22
C ASN A 93 -2.23 -12.09 -8.39
N PRO A 94 -2.07 -12.94 -9.42
CA PRO A 94 -1.06 -14.02 -9.54
C PRO A 94 0.36 -13.50 -9.86
N GLY A 95 1.36 -14.36 -9.61
CA GLY A 95 2.77 -14.10 -9.97
C GLY A 95 3.66 -13.58 -8.84
N GLY A 96 3.12 -13.30 -7.65
CA GLY A 96 3.88 -12.96 -6.45
C GLY A 96 4.68 -11.65 -6.56
N THR A 97 4.05 -10.61 -7.12
CA THR A 97 4.66 -9.30 -7.33
C THR A 97 4.62 -8.48 -6.04
N LYS A 98 5.72 -7.84 -5.65
CA LYS A 98 5.72 -6.85 -4.57
C LYS A 98 5.48 -5.47 -5.17
N ALA A 99 4.69 -4.63 -4.49
CA ALA A 99 4.56 -3.22 -4.84
C ALA A 99 4.80 -2.32 -3.64
N HIS A 100 5.42 -1.17 -3.88
CA HIS A 100 5.46 -0.05 -2.96
C HIS A 100 4.73 1.12 -3.62
N ILE A 101 3.58 1.50 -3.06
CA ILE A 101 2.80 2.66 -3.54
C ILE A 101 3.23 3.87 -2.72
N TYR A 102 3.96 4.78 -3.34
CA TYR A 102 4.42 6.01 -2.73
C TYR A 102 3.31 7.05 -2.78
N VAL A 103 3.07 7.71 -1.65
CA VAL A 103 2.02 8.72 -1.50
C VAL A 103 2.58 10.01 -0.91
N THR A 104 1.90 11.12 -1.16
CA THR A 104 2.23 12.39 -0.50
C THR A 104 2.19 12.20 1.01
N SER A 105 3.27 12.61 1.69
CA SER A 105 3.42 12.40 3.13
C SER A 105 2.21 12.96 3.91
N PRO A 106 1.44 12.12 4.62
CA PRO A 106 0.27 12.58 5.36
C PRO A 106 0.64 13.53 6.51
N ARG A 107 1.90 13.49 6.98
CA ARG A 107 2.40 14.47 7.96
C ARG A 107 2.35 15.92 7.45
N ARG A 108 2.25 16.13 6.14
CA ARG A 108 2.18 17.45 5.49
C ARG A 108 0.87 17.71 4.78
N VAL A 109 0.00 16.71 4.63
CA VAL A 109 -1.29 16.81 3.95
C VAL A 109 -2.31 15.89 4.61
N ARG A 110 -3.52 16.39 4.85
CA ARG A 110 -4.63 15.56 5.30
C ARG A 110 -4.85 14.39 4.33
N ILE A 111 -5.26 13.24 4.85
CA ILE A 111 -5.47 12.00 4.08
C ILE A 111 -6.44 12.19 2.90
N GLU A 112 -7.41 13.10 3.01
CA GLU A 112 -8.33 13.50 1.94
C GLU A 112 -7.64 14.17 0.73
N ASN A 113 -6.43 14.70 0.94
CA ASN A 113 -5.59 15.30 -0.07
C ASN A 113 -4.39 14.41 -0.44
N MET A 114 -4.38 13.15 0.02
CA MET A 114 -3.33 12.19 -0.31
C MET A 114 -3.32 11.91 -1.81
N ARG A 115 -2.15 11.96 -2.43
CA ARG A 115 -1.95 11.62 -3.84
C ARG A 115 -0.92 10.52 -3.98
N VAL A 116 -1.13 9.62 -4.94
CA VAL A 116 -0.10 8.65 -5.36
C VAL A 116 0.99 9.41 -6.13
N LEU A 117 2.23 9.30 -5.65
CA LEU A 117 3.43 9.89 -6.27
C LEU A 117 4.08 8.92 -7.26
N GLY A 118 3.96 7.62 -7.01
CA GLY A 118 4.53 6.59 -7.85
C GLY A 118 4.26 5.20 -7.30
N GLU A 119 4.52 4.20 -8.14
CA GLU A 119 4.44 2.81 -7.78
C GLU A 119 5.73 2.11 -8.20
N SER A 120 6.43 1.50 -7.24
CA SER A 120 7.56 0.61 -7.50
C SER A 120 7.06 -0.82 -7.55
N ILE A 121 7.12 -1.45 -8.72
CA ILE A 121 6.63 -2.81 -8.96
C ILE A 121 7.82 -3.75 -9.10
N ILE A 122 7.95 -4.73 -8.20
CA ILE A 122 9.07 -5.68 -8.16
C ILE A 122 8.52 -7.09 -8.41
N PRO A 123 8.78 -7.70 -9.59
CA PRO A 123 8.38 -9.06 -9.88
C PRO A 123 8.98 -10.09 -8.92
N LYS A 124 8.32 -11.24 -8.75
CA LYS A 124 8.82 -12.32 -7.91
C LYS A 124 10.23 -12.75 -8.34
N GLY A 125 11.13 -12.87 -7.37
CA GLY A 125 12.51 -13.26 -7.60
C GLY A 125 13.41 -12.16 -8.16
N SER A 126 12.85 -10.97 -8.45
CA SER A 126 13.63 -9.79 -8.84
C SER A 126 14.02 -8.96 -7.63
N ARG A 127 15.13 -8.25 -7.74
CA ARG A 127 15.50 -7.12 -6.87
C ARG A 127 15.39 -5.77 -7.60
N ILE A 128 14.96 -5.82 -8.86
CA ILE A 128 14.88 -4.68 -9.75
C ILE A 128 13.41 -4.37 -10.04
N ARG A 129 13.05 -3.09 -9.94
CA ARG A 129 11.74 -2.58 -10.36
C ARG A 129 11.52 -2.80 -11.86
N ASP A 130 10.33 -3.24 -12.22
CA ASP A 130 9.92 -3.37 -13.62
C ASP A 130 9.65 -1.97 -14.20
N PRO A 131 10.42 -1.50 -15.19
CA PRO A 131 10.26 -0.16 -15.75
C PRO A 131 8.98 0.03 -16.55
N ASN A 132 8.32 -1.06 -16.98
CA ASN A 132 7.06 -1.00 -17.73
C ASN A 132 5.83 -0.97 -16.81
N LEU A 133 5.98 -1.49 -15.58
CA LEU A 133 4.89 -1.51 -14.60
C LEU A 133 5.03 -0.43 -13.54
N SER A 134 6.26 0.02 -13.27
CA SER A 134 6.54 1.08 -12.29
C SER A 134 6.38 2.46 -12.91
N PHE A 135 6.00 3.46 -12.09
CA PHE A 135 5.92 4.85 -12.54
C PHE A 135 6.16 5.83 -11.39
N GLY A 136 6.38 7.10 -11.75
CA GLY A 136 6.55 8.20 -10.80
C GLY A 136 8.00 8.40 -10.35
N ASP A 137 8.20 9.43 -9.53
CA ASP A 137 9.51 9.77 -8.95
C ASP A 137 9.76 8.88 -7.73
N LEU A 138 10.40 7.74 -7.99
CA LEU A 138 10.62 6.70 -6.98
C LEU A 138 11.98 6.89 -6.27
N PRO A 139 12.08 6.55 -4.98
CA PRO A 139 13.37 6.51 -4.31
C PRO A 139 14.33 5.52 -4.99
N PRO A 140 15.65 5.68 -4.77
CA PRO A 140 16.62 4.65 -5.14
C PRO A 140 16.32 3.33 -4.42
N MET A 141 16.58 2.20 -5.10
CA MET A 141 16.41 0.86 -4.52
C MET A 141 17.61 0.44 -3.68
#